data_AF-A0A7S3D4Q3-F1
#
_entry.id   AF-A0A7S3D4Q3-F1
#
_cell.length_a   1.000
_cell.length_b   1.000
_cell.length_c   1.000
_cell.angle_alpha   90.00
_cell.angle_beta   90.00
_cell.angle_gamma   90.00
#
_symmetry.space_group_name_H-M   'P 1'
#
loop_
_entity.id
_entity.type
_entity.pdbx_description
1 polymer ?
#
loop_
_entity_poly.entity_id
_entity_poly.type
_entity_poly.pdbx_seq_one_letter_code
_entity_poly.pdbx_strand_id
1 'polypeptide(L)'
;ARSGVVDILAAGCEDGEVKVWHCYPSLSPPSFSEGQVLEGQHEGFVNGLHFAASSYLRTLLVSADSKGTVCVWRGDVPPSSSPLAFPSPPPNFTPIQKLSMKGMFVCDCCFSPNGRYFGIADWEDKSVYFWPCSNIDEQGVSSPKSDIIAQSSRKRKRVIEEVLDSFESEARAREERIEILEKEVQEKTAECDILKKRLESVDILSKLEKVQDSDELEEVESDVKQVNQKFEDVKNRMLRKERNKAEKEKEERLCKVCFVNERNTWLK
;
A
#
# COMPACT_ATOMS: atom_id res chain seq x y z
N ALA A 1 27.33 24.33 -28.94
CA ALA A 1 27.35 24.85 -27.57
C ALA A 1 25.96 25.41 -27.26
N ARG A 2 25.25 24.88 -26.26
CA ARG A 2 23.94 25.42 -25.85
C ARG A 2 24.20 26.74 -25.09
N SER A 3 24.25 27.85 -25.81
CA SER A 3 24.45 29.17 -25.22
C SER A 3 23.16 29.63 -24.53
N GLY A 4 23.19 29.80 -23.20
CA GLY A 4 22.23 30.65 -22.50
C GLY A 4 21.14 29.92 -21.72
N VAL A 5 21.27 28.61 -21.49
CA VAL A 5 20.31 27.88 -20.65
C VAL A 5 20.46 28.36 -19.20
N VAL A 6 19.37 28.92 -18.67
CA VAL A 6 19.20 29.22 -17.25
C VAL A 6 18.51 28.01 -16.64
N ASP A 7 19.20 27.35 -15.72
CA ASP A 7 18.59 26.31 -14.90
C ASP A 7 17.92 26.99 -13.69
N ILE A 8 16.86 26.36 -13.18
CA ILE A 8 16.07 26.91 -12.09
C ILE A 8 16.11 25.92 -10.92
N LEU A 9 16.40 26.44 -9.74
CA LEU A 9 16.29 25.71 -8.49
C LEU A 9 15.17 26.33 -7.66
N ALA A 10 14.36 25.50 -7.01
CA ALA A 10 13.38 25.96 -6.03
C ALA A 10 13.55 25.16 -4.74
N ALA A 11 13.35 25.82 -3.60
CA ALA A 11 13.31 25.20 -2.29
C ALA A 11 12.16 25.77 -1.47
N GLY A 12 11.59 24.91 -0.65
CA GLY A 12 10.50 25.22 0.26
C GLY A 12 11.10 25.49 1.62
N CYS A 13 10.57 26.49 2.31
CA CYS A 13 11.07 26.93 3.59
C CYS A 13 10.02 26.70 4.68
N GLU A 14 10.50 26.65 5.93
CA GLU A 14 9.66 26.45 7.12
C GLU A 14 8.75 27.66 7.39
N ASP A 15 9.15 28.85 6.92
CA ASP A 15 8.37 30.09 6.97
C ASP A 15 7.18 30.12 5.99
N GLY A 16 7.00 29.09 5.16
CA GLY A 16 5.96 29.01 4.14
C GLY A 16 6.33 29.66 2.81
N GLU A 17 7.56 30.15 2.67
CA GLU A 17 8.03 30.71 1.41
C GLU A 17 8.56 29.62 0.49
N VAL A 18 8.40 29.84 -0.82
CA VAL A 18 9.15 29.10 -1.84
C VAL A 18 10.19 30.04 -2.42
N LYS A 19 11.46 29.68 -2.31
CA LYS A 19 12.58 30.47 -2.83
C LYS A 19 13.05 29.87 -4.13
N VAL A 20 13.27 30.72 -5.12
CA VAL A 20 13.68 30.35 -6.48
C VAL A 20 15.02 31.00 -6.78
N TRP A 21 15.96 30.22 -7.28
CA TRP A 21 17.29 30.67 -7.72
C TRP A 21 17.48 30.39 -9.21
N HIS A 22 18.27 31.25 -9.84
CA HIS A 22 18.70 31.08 -11.21
C HIS A 22 20.14 30.60 -11.23
N CYS A 23 20.35 29.51 -11.96
CA CYS A 23 21.62 28.83 -12.08
C CYS A 23 22.14 29.05 -13.49
N TYR A 24 23.35 29.58 -13.60
CA TYR A 24 24.02 29.85 -14.87
C TYR A 24 25.24 28.93 -15.01
N PRO A 25 25.04 27.62 -15.29
CA PRO A 25 26.14 26.65 -15.35
C PRO A 25 27.07 26.89 -16.54
N SER A 26 26.61 27.62 -17.55
CA SER A 26 27.38 27.97 -18.74
C SER A 26 28.34 29.15 -18.53
N LEU A 27 28.25 29.88 -17.42
CA LEU A 27 29.22 30.91 -17.06
C LEU A 27 30.47 30.27 -16.45
N SER A 28 31.62 30.93 -16.61
CA SER A 28 32.89 30.52 -15.98
C SER A 28 33.42 31.66 -15.11
N PRO A 29 33.37 31.53 -13.76
CA PRO A 29 32.82 30.40 -13.00
C PRO A 29 31.28 30.30 -13.09
N PRO A 30 30.69 29.11 -12.81
CA PRO A 30 29.25 28.98 -12.66
C PRO A 30 28.73 29.97 -11.63
N SER A 31 27.61 30.62 -11.93
CA SER A 31 27.03 31.66 -11.08
C SER A 31 25.62 31.29 -10.64
N PHE A 32 25.27 31.74 -9.43
CA PHE A 32 23.93 31.64 -8.86
C PHE A 32 23.46 33.06 -8.54
N SER A 33 22.21 33.35 -8.89
CA SER A 33 21.54 34.55 -8.42
C SER A 33 20.25 34.19 -7.73
N GLU A 34 19.97 34.84 -6.61
CA GLU A 34 18.65 34.82 -6.00
C GLU A 34 17.65 35.40 -7.00
N GLY A 35 16.61 34.62 -7.29
CA GLY A 35 15.63 34.93 -8.31
C GLY A 35 14.43 35.61 -7.71
N GLN A 36 13.60 34.82 -7.02
CA GLN A 36 12.33 35.28 -6.51
C GLN A 36 11.96 34.53 -5.22
N VAL A 37 11.38 35.26 -4.27
CA VAL A 37 10.69 34.70 -3.10
C VAL A 37 9.19 34.70 -3.41
N LEU A 38 8.57 33.53 -3.33
CA LEU A 38 7.15 33.33 -3.61
C LEU A 38 6.36 33.36 -2.31
N GLU A 39 5.94 34.56 -1.93
CA GLU A 39 5.35 34.85 -0.61
C GLU A 39 3.82 34.80 -0.58
N GLY A 40 3.28 34.65 0.64
CA GLY A 40 1.87 34.92 0.96
C GLY A 40 0.87 33.85 0.48
N GLN A 41 1.35 32.76 -0.11
CA GLN A 41 0.46 31.71 -0.60
C GLN A 41 0.27 30.56 0.39
N HIS A 42 1.32 30.16 1.12
CA HIS A 42 1.24 29.07 2.11
C HIS A 42 1.04 29.60 3.52
N GLU A 43 0.35 28.80 4.33
CA GLU A 43 0.04 29.09 5.74
C GLU A 43 0.85 28.21 6.71
N GLY A 44 1.63 27.27 6.18
CA GLY A 44 2.54 26.41 6.91
C GLY A 44 3.82 26.14 6.13
N PHE A 45 4.68 25.29 6.70
CA PHE A 45 5.95 24.93 6.08
C PHE A 45 5.73 24.16 4.77
N VAL A 46 6.51 24.51 3.75
CA VAL A 46 6.41 23.90 2.41
C VAL A 46 7.16 22.57 2.42
N ASN A 47 6.41 21.47 2.29
CA ASN A 47 6.95 20.11 2.33
C ASN A 47 7.23 19.53 0.95
N GLY A 48 6.36 19.83 -0.01
CA GLY A 48 6.41 19.27 -1.36
C GLY A 48 6.71 20.37 -2.37
N LEU A 49 7.63 20.08 -3.30
CA LEU A 49 7.93 20.93 -4.45
C LEU A 49 8.25 20.08 -5.67
N HIS A 50 7.66 20.41 -6.81
CA HIS A 50 7.95 19.69 -8.05
C HIS A 50 7.80 20.56 -9.29
N PHE A 51 8.80 20.54 -10.17
CA PHE A 51 8.70 21.15 -11.49
C PHE A 51 8.00 20.21 -12.46
N ALA A 52 7.07 20.73 -13.26
CA ALA A 52 6.51 19.94 -14.36
C ALA A 52 7.56 19.77 -15.46
N ALA A 53 7.61 18.58 -16.05
CA ALA A 53 8.30 18.35 -17.32
C ALA A 53 7.48 18.98 -18.46
N SER A 54 7.60 20.30 -18.62
CA SER A 54 6.92 21.05 -19.68
C SER A 54 7.92 21.54 -20.72
N SER A 55 7.46 21.63 -21.98
CA SER A 55 8.29 22.12 -23.09
C SER A 55 8.77 23.55 -22.86
N TYR A 56 9.96 23.86 -23.40
CA TYR A 56 10.84 25.04 -23.29
C TYR A 56 10.27 26.45 -23.01
N LEU A 57 8.98 26.70 -23.12
CA LEU A 57 8.36 28.02 -22.96
C LEU A 57 7.49 28.17 -21.72
N ARG A 58 7.22 27.09 -20.97
CA ARG A 58 6.43 27.16 -19.74
C ARG A 58 7.05 26.32 -18.65
N THR A 59 7.53 27.00 -17.61
CA THR A 59 7.97 26.33 -16.38
C THR A 59 6.79 26.33 -15.42
N LEU A 60 6.29 25.16 -15.04
CA LEU A 60 5.31 25.04 -13.98
C LEU A 60 5.99 24.48 -12.74
N LEU A 61 5.63 25.04 -11.59
CA LEU A 61 6.06 24.57 -10.29
C LEU A 61 4.79 24.29 -9.46
N VAL A 62 4.76 23.19 -8.74
CA VAL A 62 3.75 22.92 -7.72
C VAL A 62 4.46 22.94 -6.38
N SER A 63 3.83 23.58 -5.40
CA SER A 63 4.25 23.58 -4.02
C SER A 63 3.08 23.19 -3.13
N ALA A 64 3.37 22.50 -2.04
CA ALA A 64 2.37 22.12 -1.05
C ALA A 64 2.88 22.30 0.37
N ASP A 65 2.00 22.78 1.24
CA ASP A 65 2.30 23.01 2.65
C ASP A 65 1.64 22.00 3.60
N SER A 66 2.11 22.02 4.84
CA SER A 66 1.61 21.22 5.94
C SER A 66 0.17 21.52 6.37
N LYS A 67 -0.46 22.59 5.84
CA LYS A 67 -1.83 23.02 6.17
C LYS A 67 -2.84 22.67 5.08
N GLY A 68 -2.42 21.92 4.06
CA GLY A 68 -3.29 21.52 2.97
C GLY A 68 -3.46 22.59 1.91
N THR A 69 -2.57 23.57 1.85
CA THR A 69 -2.51 24.53 0.76
C THR A 69 -1.57 24.03 -0.33
N VAL A 70 -2.09 23.99 -1.55
CA VAL A 70 -1.32 23.61 -2.74
C VAL A 70 -1.37 24.77 -3.73
N CYS A 71 -0.21 25.20 -4.19
CA CYS A 71 -0.07 26.29 -5.12
C CYS A 71 0.59 25.82 -6.39
N VAL A 72 0.01 26.21 -7.52
CA VAL A 72 0.60 26.02 -8.83
C VAL A 72 1.08 27.38 -9.32
N TRP A 73 2.34 27.41 -9.72
CA TRP A 73 3.04 28.59 -10.17
C TRP A 73 3.40 28.45 -11.64
N ARG A 74 3.27 29.55 -12.38
CA ARG A 74 3.71 29.67 -13.75
C ARG A 74 4.90 30.61 -13.82
N GLY A 75 6.03 30.08 -14.27
CA GLY A 75 7.23 30.84 -14.64
C GLY A 75 7.14 31.30 -16.09
N ASP A 76 6.82 32.58 -16.29
CA ASP A 76 6.77 33.21 -17.60
C ASP A 76 8.06 34.00 -17.86
N VAL A 77 8.66 33.81 -19.03
CA VAL A 77 9.79 34.64 -19.48
C VAL A 77 9.22 35.97 -19.99
N PRO A 78 9.63 37.12 -19.43
CA PRO A 78 9.04 38.41 -19.79
C PRO A 78 9.23 38.72 -21.29
N PRO A 79 8.18 39.15 -22.01
CA PRO A 79 8.21 39.32 -23.46
C PRO A 79 9.16 40.43 -23.96
N SER A 80 9.61 41.35 -23.07
CA SER A 80 10.56 42.41 -23.41
C SER A 80 12.01 41.94 -23.49
N SER A 81 12.26 40.66 -23.20
CA SER A 81 13.57 40.07 -23.34
C SER A 81 13.96 39.95 -24.80
N SER A 82 14.93 40.76 -25.26
CA SER A 82 15.58 40.47 -26.52
C SER A 82 16.07 39.02 -26.50
N PRO A 83 15.73 38.17 -27.48
CA PRO A 83 16.19 36.77 -27.54
C PRO A 83 17.71 36.65 -27.71
N LEU A 84 18.39 37.78 -27.89
CA LEU A 84 19.85 37.93 -27.99
C LEU A 84 20.50 38.40 -26.68
N ALA A 85 19.72 38.73 -25.65
CA ALA A 85 20.28 39.08 -24.35
C ALA A 85 20.90 37.81 -23.72
N PHE A 86 22.20 37.85 -23.47
CA PHE A 86 22.92 36.77 -22.81
C PHE A 86 23.34 37.20 -21.41
N PRO A 87 23.05 36.41 -20.37
CA PRO A 87 22.17 35.23 -20.40
C PRO A 87 20.70 35.61 -20.66
N SER A 88 19.88 34.67 -21.12
CA SER A 88 18.44 34.91 -21.28
C SER A 88 17.84 35.31 -19.92
N PRO A 89 16.90 36.26 -19.87
CA PRO A 89 16.35 36.65 -18.60
C PRO A 89 15.58 35.50 -17.96
N PRO A 90 15.65 35.40 -16.63
CA PRO A 90 14.98 34.34 -15.91
C PRO A 90 13.45 34.48 -15.98
N PRO A 91 12.71 33.37 -15.84
CA PRO A 91 11.27 33.43 -15.71
C PRO A 91 10.86 34.00 -14.35
N ASN A 92 9.76 34.74 -14.35
CA ASN A 92 9.11 35.23 -13.14
C ASN A 92 7.91 34.33 -12.83
N PHE A 93 7.86 33.79 -11.60
CA PHE A 93 6.82 32.88 -11.15
C PHE A 93 5.63 33.65 -10.58
N THR A 94 4.45 33.35 -11.11
CA THR A 94 3.18 33.89 -10.61
C THR A 94 2.25 32.75 -10.18
N PRO A 95 1.51 32.89 -9.06
CA PRO A 95 0.55 31.88 -8.65
C PRO A 95 -0.63 31.89 -9.63
N ILE A 96 -0.90 30.75 -10.25
CA ILE A 96 -2.00 30.58 -11.21
C ILE A 96 -3.15 29.75 -10.64
N GLN A 97 -2.88 28.98 -9.60
CA GLN A 97 -3.91 28.21 -8.89
C GLN A 97 -3.51 28.06 -7.42
N LYS A 98 -4.47 28.28 -6.53
CA LYS A 98 -4.36 27.98 -5.10
C LYS A 98 -5.51 27.06 -4.72
N LEU A 99 -5.18 25.91 -4.17
CA LEU A 99 -6.12 24.96 -3.59
C LEU A 99 -5.92 24.96 -2.09
N SER A 100 -7.01 25.08 -1.34
CA SER A 100 -7.00 24.94 0.11
C SER A 100 -7.89 23.77 0.49
N MET A 101 -7.27 22.73 1.05
CA MET A 101 -7.95 21.54 1.51
C MET A 101 -7.90 21.53 3.03
N LYS A 102 -8.97 22.02 3.65
CA LYS A 102 -9.07 22.10 5.11
C LYS A 102 -8.96 20.71 5.72
N GLY A 103 -8.10 20.58 6.73
CA GLY A 103 -7.93 19.34 7.50
C GLY A 103 -7.05 18.29 6.82
N MET A 104 -6.22 18.68 5.86
CA MET A 104 -5.23 17.80 5.25
C MET A 104 -3.82 18.23 5.65
N PHE A 105 -2.93 17.26 5.82
CA PHE A 105 -1.50 17.49 6.03
C PHE A 105 -0.74 16.98 4.82
N VAL A 106 -0.40 17.89 3.89
CA VAL A 106 0.29 17.46 2.67
C VAL A 106 1.76 17.21 2.97
N CYS A 107 2.20 15.98 2.74
CA CYS A 107 3.58 15.56 2.93
C CYS A 107 4.42 15.66 1.66
N ASP A 108 3.80 15.56 0.48
CA ASP A 108 4.50 15.70 -0.80
C ASP A 108 3.54 16.06 -1.94
N CYS A 109 4.08 16.59 -3.03
CA CYS A 109 3.36 16.85 -4.28
C CYS A 109 4.23 16.56 -5.50
N CYS A 110 3.61 16.13 -6.60
CA CYS A 110 4.31 15.85 -7.85
C CYS A 110 3.48 16.20 -9.07
N PHE A 111 4.12 16.54 -10.18
CA PHE A 111 3.45 16.58 -11.48
C PHE A 111 3.51 15.22 -12.15
N SER A 112 2.50 14.90 -12.96
CA SER A 112 2.61 13.82 -13.92
C SER A 112 3.68 14.16 -14.97
N PRO A 113 4.38 13.17 -15.55
CA PRO A 113 5.41 13.41 -16.56
C PRO A 113 4.92 14.16 -17.82
N ASN A 114 3.62 14.09 -18.09
CA ASN A 114 2.98 14.81 -19.19
C ASN A 114 2.45 16.21 -18.80
N GLY A 115 2.67 16.66 -17.56
CA GLY A 115 2.22 17.94 -17.02
C GLY A 115 0.70 18.12 -16.92
N ARG A 116 -0.11 17.11 -17.26
CA ARG A 116 -1.57 17.19 -17.31
C ARG A 116 -2.25 17.01 -15.96
N TYR A 117 -1.54 16.47 -14.97
CA TYR A 117 -2.05 16.25 -13.63
C TYR A 117 -0.99 16.63 -12.62
N PHE A 118 -1.42 16.95 -11.41
CA PHE A 118 -0.55 16.89 -10.25
C PHE A 118 -1.19 16.01 -9.18
N GLY A 119 -0.32 15.32 -8.44
CA GLY A 119 -0.66 14.51 -7.30
C GLY A 119 -0.24 15.20 -6.01
N ILE A 120 -0.96 14.93 -4.94
CA ILE A 120 -0.58 15.28 -3.58
C ILE A 120 -0.75 14.06 -2.68
N ALA A 121 0.15 13.90 -1.72
CA ALA A 121 0.05 12.87 -0.71
C ALA A 121 -0.35 13.51 0.62
N ASP A 122 -1.39 12.97 1.25
CA ASP A 122 -1.82 13.37 2.59
C ASP A 122 -1.31 12.34 3.61
N TRP A 123 -0.72 12.88 4.67
CA TRP A 123 -0.14 12.09 5.75
C TRP A 123 -1.20 11.49 6.66
N GLU A 124 -2.30 12.22 6.94
CA GLU A 124 -3.27 11.81 7.95
C GLU A 124 -4.16 10.67 7.45
N ASP A 125 -4.74 10.84 6.26
CA ASP A 125 -5.68 9.89 5.68
C ASP A 125 -4.99 8.78 4.85
N LYS A 126 -3.67 8.92 4.64
CA LYS A 126 -2.82 8.01 3.85
C LYS A 126 -3.26 7.87 2.39
N SER A 127 -3.94 8.88 1.86
CA SER A 127 -4.42 8.93 0.49
C SER A 127 -3.52 9.76 -0.41
N VAL A 128 -3.63 9.53 -1.71
CA VAL A 128 -3.05 10.39 -2.75
C VAL A 128 -4.20 10.92 -3.60
N TYR A 129 -4.23 12.24 -3.74
CA TYR A 129 -5.23 12.94 -4.54
C TYR A 129 -4.61 13.43 -5.83
N PHE A 130 -5.42 13.50 -6.90
CA PHE A 130 -4.97 13.94 -8.21
C PHE A 130 -5.89 15.03 -8.74
N TRP A 131 -5.29 16.07 -9.30
CA TRP A 131 -5.99 17.16 -9.97
C TRP A 131 -5.56 17.31 -11.42
N PRO A 132 -6.49 17.57 -12.34
CA PRO A 132 -6.16 17.92 -13.71
C PRO A 132 -5.58 19.35 -13.79
N CYS A 133 -4.49 19.51 -14.54
CA CYS A 133 -3.88 20.80 -14.90
C CYS A 133 -4.55 21.46 -16.11
N SER A 134 -5.58 20.84 -16.71
CA SER A 134 -6.15 21.23 -18.02
C SER A 134 -6.94 22.54 -18.03
N ASN A 135 -7.01 23.28 -16.92
CA ASN A 135 -7.60 24.62 -16.85
C ASN A 135 -6.54 25.74 -16.80
N ILE A 136 -5.26 25.40 -16.93
CA ILE A 136 -4.17 26.38 -16.92
C ILE A 136 -4.03 27.06 -18.29
N ASP A 137 -4.67 26.52 -19.32
CA ASP A 137 -4.71 27.12 -20.64
C ASP A 137 -5.97 28.00 -20.77
N GLU A 138 -5.72 29.32 -20.75
CA GLU A 138 -6.53 30.40 -21.35
C GLU A 138 -7.29 31.40 -20.46
N GLN A 139 -7.93 31.11 -19.31
CA GLN A 139 -8.74 32.17 -18.65
C GLN A 139 -8.83 32.17 -17.11
N GLY A 140 -7.86 31.65 -16.35
CA GLY A 140 -7.68 32.05 -14.94
C GLY A 140 -8.89 31.96 -13.99
N VAL A 141 -9.89 31.12 -14.30
CA VAL A 141 -11.06 30.90 -13.45
C VAL A 141 -11.33 29.41 -13.41
N SER A 142 -10.94 28.76 -12.31
CA SER A 142 -11.42 27.41 -12.00
C SER A 142 -12.51 27.51 -10.93
N SER A 143 -13.76 27.21 -11.30
CA SER A 143 -14.76 26.78 -10.33
C SER A 143 -14.59 25.26 -10.07
N PRO A 144 -14.74 24.79 -8.82
CA PRO A 144 -14.45 23.41 -8.47
C PRO A 144 -15.60 22.51 -8.93
N LYS A 145 -15.35 21.62 -9.89
CA LYS A 145 -16.22 20.44 -10.11
C LYS A 145 -15.68 19.29 -9.25
N SER A 146 -16.21 19.21 -8.04
CA SER A 146 -16.03 18.16 -7.03
C SER A 146 -16.45 16.75 -7.47
N ASP A 147 -17.03 16.59 -8.66
CA ASP A 147 -17.79 15.39 -9.01
C ASP A 147 -16.91 14.22 -9.50
N ILE A 148 -15.68 14.48 -9.96
CA ILE A 148 -14.78 13.43 -10.47
C ILE A 148 -14.06 12.71 -9.31
N ILE A 149 -13.79 13.41 -8.21
CA ILE A 149 -13.09 12.85 -7.03
C ILE A 149 -14.02 11.93 -6.24
N ALA A 150 -15.32 12.26 -6.14
CA ALA A 150 -16.30 11.42 -5.47
C ALA A 150 -16.52 10.05 -6.14
N GLN A 151 -16.40 9.96 -7.48
CA GLN A 151 -16.65 8.71 -8.20
C GLN A 151 -15.51 7.69 -8.09
N SER A 152 -14.24 8.14 -8.04
CA SER A 152 -13.08 7.24 -7.90
C SER A 152 -13.02 6.64 -6.49
N SER A 153 -13.26 7.45 -5.46
CA SER A 153 -13.28 6.98 -4.07
C SER A 153 -14.49 6.09 -3.78
N ARG A 154 -15.67 6.36 -4.36
CA ARG A 154 -16.85 5.47 -4.25
C ARG A 154 -16.63 4.12 -4.93
N LYS A 155 -15.97 4.07 -6.09
CA LYS A 155 -15.65 2.80 -6.77
C LYS A 155 -14.66 1.97 -5.97
N ARG A 156 -13.60 2.57 -5.40
CA ARG A 156 -12.66 1.84 -4.54
C ARG A 156 -13.30 1.37 -3.25
N LYS A 157 -14.13 2.21 -2.62
CA LYS A 157 -14.87 1.83 -1.41
C LYS A 157 -15.80 0.64 -1.66
N ARG A 158 -16.54 0.65 -2.78
CA ARG A 158 -17.41 -0.48 -3.16
C ARG A 158 -16.64 -1.77 -3.39
N VAL A 159 -15.50 -1.71 -4.09
CA VAL A 159 -14.65 -2.90 -4.31
C VAL A 159 -14.09 -3.43 -2.99
N ILE A 160 -13.70 -2.56 -2.06
CA ILE A 160 -13.22 -2.99 -0.73
C ILE A 160 -14.35 -3.60 0.09
N GLU A 161 -15.55 -3.01 0.08
CA GLU A 161 -16.74 -3.56 0.77
C GLU A 161 -17.13 -4.93 0.20
N GLU A 162 -17.15 -5.10 -1.13
CA GLU A 162 -17.43 -6.40 -1.77
C GLU A 162 -16.38 -7.47 -1.41
N VAL A 163 -15.10 -7.08 -1.32
CA VAL A 163 -14.03 -8.00 -0.91
C VAL A 163 -14.17 -8.38 0.57
N LEU A 164 -14.51 -7.42 1.45
CA LEU A 164 -14.73 -7.69 2.87
C LEU A 164 -15.92 -8.63 3.08
N ASP A 165 -17.05 -8.40 2.40
CA ASP A 165 -18.22 -9.28 2.45
C ASP A 165 -17.89 -10.70 1.94
N SER A 166 -17.04 -10.80 0.92
CA SER A 166 -16.52 -12.09 0.43
C SER A 166 -15.63 -12.79 1.47
N PHE A 167 -14.81 -12.04 2.22
CA PHE A 167 -13.99 -12.62 3.29
C PHE A 167 -14.84 -13.10 4.46
N GLU A 168 -15.85 -12.33 4.86
CA GLU A 168 -16.74 -12.68 5.97
C GLU A 168 -17.62 -13.89 5.65
N SER A 169 -18.03 -14.05 4.40
CA SER A 169 -18.77 -15.24 3.95
C SER A 169 -17.87 -16.48 3.89
N GLU A 170 -16.63 -16.37 3.42
CA GLU A 170 -15.65 -17.47 3.50
C GLU A 170 -15.32 -17.86 4.95
N ALA A 171 -15.23 -16.89 5.86
CA ALA A 171 -14.96 -17.14 7.27
C ALA A 171 -16.10 -17.94 7.92
N ARG A 172 -17.36 -17.56 7.67
CA ARG A 172 -18.53 -18.30 8.15
C ARG A 172 -18.60 -19.72 7.61
N ALA A 173 -18.35 -19.91 6.30
CA ALA A 173 -18.32 -21.24 5.70
C ALA A 173 -17.22 -22.14 6.30
N ARG A 174 -16.11 -21.56 6.76
CA ARG A 174 -15.04 -22.28 7.46
C ARG A 174 -15.44 -22.66 8.87
N GLU A 175 -16.10 -21.78 9.60
CA GLU A 175 -16.61 -22.08 10.95
C GLU A 175 -17.63 -23.24 10.91
N GLU A 176 -18.56 -23.24 9.96
CA GLU A 176 -19.50 -24.35 9.76
C GLU A 176 -18.78 -25.67 9.45
N ARG A 177 -17.72 -25.62 8.64
CA ARG A 177 -16.93 -26.82 8.32
C ARG A 177 -16.15 -27.34 9.53
N ILE A 178 -15.66 -26.47 10.40
CA ILE A 178 -15.01 -26.85 11.66
C ILE A 178 -16.02 -27.55 12.56
N GLU A 179 -17.24 -27.02 12.69
CA GLU A 179 -18.28 -27.65 13.51
C GLU A 179 -18.64 -29.07 13.04
N ILE A 180 -18.70 -29.29 11.71
CA ILE A 180 -18.93 -30.63 11.14
C ILE A 180 -17.78 -31.58 11.49
N LEU A 181 -16.54 -31.14 11.33
CA LEU A 181 -15.36 -31.96 11.64
C LEU A 181 -15.27 -32.29 13.13
N GLU A 182 -15.64 -31.37 14.02
CA GLU A 182 -15.69 -31.61 15.47
C GLU A 182 -16.71 -32.71 15.81
N LYS A 183 -17.87 -32.73 15.16
CA LYS A 183 -18.87 -33.80 15.33
C LYS A 183 -18.34 -35.16 14.84
N GLU A 184 -17.68 -35.21 13.68
CA GLU A 184 -17.06 -36.44 13.17
C GLU A 184 -15.96 -36.97 14.12
N VAL A 185 -15.13 -36.08 14.68
CA VAL A 185 -14.11 -36.45 15.66
C VAL A 185 -14.74 -36.99 16.95
N GLN A 186 -15.83 -36.40 17.43
CA GLN A 186 -16.56 -36.91 18.60
C GLN A 186 -17.15 -38.30 18.35
N GLU A 187 -17.77 -38.53 17.20
CA GLU A 187 -18.32 -39.84 16.81
C GLU A 187 -17.22 -40.90 16.75
N LYS A 188 -16.08 -40.59 16.12
CA LYS A 188 -14.94 -41.50 16.05
C LYS A 188 -14.28 -41.76 17.40
N THR A 189 -14.29 -40.78 18.30
CA THR A 189 -13.81 -40.96 19.67
C THR A 189 -14.72 -41.91 20.44
N ALA A 190 -16.05 -41.78 20.29
CA ALA A 190 -17.01 -42.71 20.90
C ALA A 190 -16.88 -44.14 20.35
N GLU A 191 -16.65 -44.32 19.05
CA GLU A 191 -16.34 -45.63 18.46
C GLU A 191 -15.09 -46.25 19.08
N CYS A 192 -14.03 -45.46 19.28
CA CYS A 192 -12.79 -45.91 19.91
C CYS A 192 -13.02 -46.35 21.36
N ASP A 193 -13.84 -45.63 22.13
CA ASP A 193 -14.17 -46.00 23.51
C ASP A 193 -14.96 -47.33 23.57
N ILE A 194 -15.86 -47.57 22.62
CA ILE A 194 -16.58 -48.84 22.51
C ILE A 194 -15.60 -49.99 22.19
N LEU A 195 -14.70 -49.78 21.25
CA LEU A 195 -13.68 -50.77 20.88
C LEU A 195 -12.74 -51.06 22.06
N LYS A 196 -12.36 -50.02 22.82
CA LYS A 196 -11.53 -50.17 24.02
C LYS A 196 -12.24 -51.00 25.09
N LYS A 197 -13.52 -50.74 25.36
CA LYS A 197 -14.32 -51.58 26.28
C LYS A 197 -14.44 -53.02 25.81
N ARG A 198 -14.61 -53.24 24.50
CA ARG A 198 -14.62 -54.61 23.93
C ARG A 198 -13.28 -55.32 24.12
N LEU A 199 -12.18 -54.61 23.90
CA LEU A 199 -10.83 -55.15 24.11
C LEU A 199 -10.61 -55.50 25.58
N GLU A 200 -11.02 -54.64 26.51
CA GLU A 200 -10.97 -54.91 27.96
C GLU A 200 -11.81 -56.14 28.33
N SER A 201 -13.01 -56.30 27.75
CA SER A 201 -13.84 -57.50 27.93
C SER A 201 -13.18 -58.76 27.37
N VAL A 202 -12.48 -58.68 26.23
CA VAL A 202 -11.71 -59.81 25.68
C VAL A 202 -10.51 -60.13 26.54
N ASP A 203 -9.80 -59.13 27.08
CA ASP A 203 -8.70 -59.34 28.02
C ASP A 203 -9.17 -60.04 29.30
N ILE A 204 -10.34 -59.64 29.83
CA ILE A 204 -11.00 -60.30 30.97
C ILE A 204 -11.39 -61.75 30.61
N LEU A 205 -11.94 -61.98 29.42
CA LEU A 205 -12.26 -63.34 28.94
C LEU A 205 -11.00 -64.19 28.75
N SER A 206 -9.89 -63.62 28.26
CA SER A 206 -8.60 -64.31 28.14
C SER A 206 -8.00 -64.62 29.51
N LYS A 207 -8.18 -63.75 30.52
CA LYS A 207 -7.80 -63.99 31.92
C LYS A 207 -8.68 -65.05 32.60
N LEU A 208 -9.93 -65.20 32.17
CA LEU A 208 -10.82 -66.29 32.59
C LEU A 208 -10.48 -67.62 31.92
N GLU A 209 -9.93 -67.60 30.69
CA GLU A 209 -9.50 -68.78 29.95
C GLU A 209 -8.07 -69.23 30.34
N LYS A 210 -7.18 -68.29 30.70
CA LYS A 210 -5.81 -68.53 31.20
C LYS A 210 -5.71 -68.85 32.70
N VAL A 211 -6.74 -69.50 33.23
CA VAL A 211 -6.54 -70.50 34.30
C VAL A 211 -5.77 -71.72 33.77
N GLN A 212 -5.42 -71.76 32.47
CA GLN A 212 -4.39 -72.65 31.91
C GLN A 212 -3.40 -71.85 31.04
N ASP A 213 -2.13 -71.81 31.47
CA ASP A 213 -0.89 -71.39 30.79
C ASP A 213 -0.55 -69.87 30.66
N SER A 214 0.50 -69.44 31.39
CA SER A 214 0.88 -68.03 31.61
C SER A 214 1.80 -67.41 30.56
N ASP A 215 2.52 -68.20 29.77
CA ASP A 215 3.59 -67.69 28.90
C ASP A 215 3.05 -67.00 27.63
N GLU A 216 1.86 -67.38 27.15
CA GLU A 216 1.21 -66.73 26.01
C GLU A 216 0.64 -65.34 26.34
N LEU A 217 0.61 -64.92 27.62
CA LEU A 217 0.02 -63.64 28.02
C LEU A 217 0.98 -62.46 27.79
N GLU A 218 2.29 -62.66 28.01
CA GLU A 218 3.30 -61.62 27.79
C GLU A 218 3.43 -61.24 26.31
N GLU A 219 3.32 -62.21 25.40
CA GLU A 219 3.40 -61.96 23.95
C GLU A 219 2.23 -61.08 23.48
N VAL A 220 1.01 -61.37 23.94
CA VAL A 220 -0.18 -60.56 23.59
C VAL A 220 -0.09 -59.15 24.17
N GLU A 221 0.41 -58.99 25.40
CA GLU A 221 0.55 -57.65 26.00
C GLU A 221 1.60 -56.81 25.25
N SER A 222 2.67 -57.44 24.77
CA SER A 222 3.68 -56.80 23.90
C SER A 222 3.07 -56.35 22.58
N ASP A 223 2.27 -57.19 21.93
CA ASP A 223 1.61 -56.86 20.66
C ASP A 223 0.60 -55.73 20.80
N VAL A 224 -0.19 -55.71 21.88
CA VAL A 224 -1.14 -54.61 22.18
C VAL A 224 -0.38 -53.30 22.38
N LYS A 225 0.74 -53.30 23.11
CA LYS A 225 1.60 -52.11 23.27
C LYS A 225 2.15 -51.65 21.93
N GLN A 226 2.60 -52.58 21.07
CA GLN A 226 3.13 -52.25 19.75
C GLN A 226 2.06 -51.66 18.83
N VAL A 227 0.83 -52.19 18.84
CA VAL A 227 -0.29 -51.65 18.06
C VAL A 227 -0.68 -50.26 18.55
N ASN A 228 -0.74 -50.05 19.86
CA ASN A 228 -1.10 -48.75 20.44
C ASN A 228 -0.04 -47.68 20.11
N GLN A 229 1.25 -48.06 20.13
CA GLN A 229 2.35 -47.20 19.69
C GLN A 229 2.21 -46.80 18.21
N LYS A 230 1.94 -47.77 17.33
CA LYS A 230 1.73 -47.52 15.89
C LYS A 230 0.54 -46.59 15.64
N PHE A 231 -0.52 -46.71 16.43
CA PHE A 231 -1.70 -45.85 16.32
C PHE A 231 -1.37 -44.39 16.64
N GLU A 232 -0.68 -44.13 17.76
CA GLU A 232 -0.26 -42.78 18.14
C GLU A 232 0.74 -42.17 17.13
N ASP A 233 1.63 -42.98 16.55
CA ASP A 233 2.53 -42.53 15.48
C ASP A 233 1.78 -42.08 14.23
N VAL A 234 0.74 -42.83 13.82
CA VAL A 234 -0.11 -42.48 12.67
C VAL A 234 -0.89 -41.19 12.93
N LYS A 235 -1.46 -41.05 14.13
CA LYS A 235 -2.20 -39.85 14.57
C LYS A 235 -1.31 -38.61 14.55
N ASN A 236 -0.11 -38.69 15.12
CA ASN A 236 0.87 -37.59 15.11
C ASN A 236 1.32 -37.23 13.69
N ARG A 237 1.49 -38.23 12.81
CA ARG A 237 1.82 -37.99 11.40
C ARG A 237 0.71 -37.27 10.64
N MET A 238 -0.56 -37.57 10.92
CA MET A 238 -1.70 -36.87 10.32
C MET A 238 -1.79 -35.41 10.81
N LEU A 239 -1.68 -35.18 12.12
CA LEU A 239 -1.70 -33.82 12.68
C LEU A 239 -0.59 -32.94 12.11
N ARG A 240 0.62 -33.50 11.92
CA ARG A 240 1.74 -32.76 11.31
C ARG A 240 1.48 -32.41 9.84
N LYS A 241 0.85 -33.30 9.07
CA LYS A 241 0.48 -33.02 7.68
C LYS A 241 -0.54 -31.89 7.57
N GLU A 242 -1.57 -31.90 8.41
CA GLU A 242 -2.59 -30.84 8.43
C GLU A 242 -2.00 -29.50 8.85
N ARG A 243 -1.14 -29.47 9.87
CA ARG A 243 -0.44 -28.23 10.28
C ARG A 243 0.41 -27.65 9.16
N ASN A 244 1.21 -28.48 8.48
CA ASN A 244 2.06 -28.03 7.37
C ASN A 244 1.23 -27.53 6.19
N LYS A 245 0.07 -28.16 5.93
CA LYS A 245 -0.85 -27.72 4.87
C LYS A 245 -1.43 -26.34 5.18
N ALA A 246 -1.90 -26.13 6.41
CA ALA A 246 -2.42 -24.83 6.85
C ALA A 246 -1.36 -23.72 6.80
N GLU A 247 -0.11 -24.04 7.16
CA GLU A 247 1.01 -23.09 7.10
C GLU A 247 1.35 -22.71 5.65
N LYS A 248 1.39 -23.69 4.74
CA LYS A 248 1.58 -23.44 3.31
C LYS A 248 0.46 -22.60 2.69
N GLU A 249 -0.80 -22.86 3.04
CA GLU A 249 -1.94 -22.04 2.58
C GLU A 249 -1.85 -20.60 3.10
N LYS A 250 -1.35 -20.40 4.33
CA LYS A 250 -1.11 -19.08 4.91
C LYS A 250 0.01 -18.33 4.16
N GLU A 251 1.11 -19.01 3.84
CA GLU A 251 2.22 -18.45 3.05
C GLU A 251 1.76 -18.06 1.63
N GLU A 252 1.02 -18.94 0.93
CA GLU A 252 0.49 -18.63 -0.39
C GLU A 252 -0.47 -17.42 -0.37
N ARG A 253 -1.27 -17.27 0.68
CA ARG A 253 -2.16 -16.10 0.86
C ARG A 253 -1.37 -14.82 1.12
N LEU A 254 -0.34 -14.86 1.95
CA LEU A 254 0.55 -13.72 2.19
C LEU A 254 1.26 -13.30 0.90
N CYS A 255 1.79 -14.26 0.13
CA CYS A 255 2.40 -13.99 -1.17
C CYS A 255 1.42 -13.33 -2.15
N LYS A 256 0.14 -13.76 -2.21
CA LYS A 256 -0.87 -13.12 -3.06
C LYS A 256 -1.16 -11.68 -2.65
N VAL A 257 -1.24 -11.39 -1.35
CA VAL A 257 -1.42 -10.03 -0.84
C VAL A 257 -0.20 -9.16 -1.16
N CYS A 258 1.02 -9.68 -0.99
CA CYS A 258 2.25 -8.97 -1.35
C CYS A 258 2.36 -8.71 -2.86
N PHE A 259 2.03 -9.69 -3.71
CA PHE A 259 2.07 -9.53 -5.17
C PHE A 259 1.08 -8.48 -5.70
N VAL A 260 -0.10 -8.36 -5.08
CA VAL A 260 -1.05 -7.29 -5.42
C VAL A 260 -0.48 -5.92 -5.04
N ASN A 261 0.28 -5.84 -3.95
CA ASN A 261 0.92 -4.58 -3.52
C ASN A 261 2.13 -4.19 -4.40
N GLU A 262 2.94 -5.16 -4.84
CA GLU A 262 4.08 -4.92 -5.74
C GLU A 262 3.66 -4.60 -7.18
N ARG A 263 2.62 -5.25 -7.72
CA ARG A 263 2.13 -4.90 -9.07
C ARG A 263 1.57 -3.47 -9.14
N ASN A 264 1.05 -2.96 -8.03
CA ASN A 264 0.56 -1.58 -7.92
C ASN A 264 1.68 -0.54 -7.76
N THR A 265 2.90 -0.95 -7.41
CA THR A 265 4.07 -0.07 -7.34
C THR A 265 4.84 -0.01 -8.67
N TRP A 266 4.80 -1.07 -9.49
CA TRP A 266 5.44 -1.09 -10.82
C TRP A 266 4.56 -0.60 -11.99
N LEU A 267 3.25 -0.44 -11.77
CA LEU A 267 2.33 0.21 -12.74
C LEU A 267 2.13 1.71 -12.49
N LYS A 268 2.95 2.32 -11.63
CA LYS A 268 3.11 3.77 -11.50
C LYS A 268 4.42 4.21 -12.14
#